data_AF-A0A1H6XPV6-F1
#
_entry.id   AF-A0A1H6XPV6-F1
#
_cell.length_a   1.000
_cell.length_b   1.000
_cell.length_c   1.000
_cell.angle_alpha   90.00
_cell.angle_beta   90.00
_cell.angle_gamma   90.00
#
_symmetry.space_group_name_H-M   'P 1'
#
loop_
_entity.id
_entity.type
_entity.pdbx_description
1 polymer ?
#
loop_
_entity_poly.entity_id
_entity_poly.type
_entity_poly.pdbx_seq_one_letter_code
_entity_poly.pdbx_strand_id
1 'polypeptide(L)'
;MKKIDLFLQTIIYKAIEDLSDASVHYLIHAKYFFYDIQMHDYEPIHLNKNSIKRVELLNDGFKCKMMLDGQEKDDIFSIVIPFHLIRSVSRFYRSEFKNEETLFSKA
;
A
#
# COMPACT_ATOMS: atom_id res chain seq x y z
N MET A 1 -21.32 9.88 -5.07
CA MET A 1 -20.59 8.60 -5.11
C MET A 1 -19.31 8.81 -5.92
N LYS A 2 -18.11 8.65 -5.33
CA LYS A 2 -16.87 8.64 -6.11
C LYS A 2 -16.86 7.36 -6.97
N LYS A 3 -16.54 7.47 -8.25
CA LYS A 3 -16.48 6.32 -9.17
C LYS A 3 -15.35 5.40 -8.72
N ILE A 4 -15.68 4.14 -8.43
CA ILE A 4 -14.68 3.14 -8.04
C ILE A 4 -13.93 2.71 -9.30
N ASP A 5 -12.61 2.78 -9.25
CA ASP A 5 -11.73 2.24 -10.30
C ASP A 5 -11.52 0.75 -10.02
N LEU A 6 -12.27 -0.09 -10.74
CA LEU A 6 -12.22 -1.55 -10.58
C LEU A 6 -10.85 -2.13 -10.94
N PHE A 7 -10.13 -1.50 -11.88
CA PHE A 7 -8.81 -1.96 -12.28
C PHE A 7 -7.79 -1.74 -11.16
N LEU A 8 -7.79 -0.55 -10.56
CA LEU A 8 -7.00 -0.27 -9.37
C LEU A 8 -7.35 -1.22 -8.21
N GLN A 9 -8.63 -1.47 -7.96
CA GLN A 9 -9.08 -2.36 -6.90
C GLN A 9 -8.56 -3.79 -7.10
N THR A 10 -8.61 -4.32 -8.33
CA THR A 10 -8.04 -5.63 -8.66
C THR A 10 -6.53 -5.67 -8.40
N ILE A 11 -5.79 -4.62 -8.78
CA ILE A 11 -4.35 -4.54 -8.53
C ILE A 11 -4.05 -4.58 -7.03
N ILE A 12 -4.79 -3.82 -6.22
CA ILE A 12 -4.59 -3.81 -4.77
C ILE A 12 -4.91 -5.16 -4.15
N TYR A 13 -5.99 -5.83 -4.59
CA TYR A 13 -6.34 -7.15 -4.08
C TYR A 13 -5.27 -8.18 -4.42
N LYS A 14 -4.71 -8.12 -5.64
CA LYS A 14 -3.59 -8.96 -6.02
C LYS A 14 -2.34 -8.66 -5.18
N ALA A 15 -2.05 -7.37 -4.94
CA ALA A 15 -0.94 -6.98 -4.09
C ALA A 15 -1.06 -7.54 -2.66
N ILE A 16 -2.27 -7.53 -2.09
CA ILE A 16 -2.56 -8.09 -0.76
C ILE A 16 -2.38 -9.61 -0.74
N GLU A 17 -2.86 -10.32 -1.77
CA GLU A 17 -2.67 -11.78 -1.91
C GLU A 17 -1.18 -12.15 -1.96
N ASP A 18 -0.39 -11.36 -2.71
CA ASP A 18 1.04 -11.56 -2.91
C ASP A 18 1.88 -11.26 -1.65
N LEU A 19 1.32 -10.62 -0.60
CA LEU A 19 2.04 -10.37 0.66
C LEU A 19 2.47 -11.65 1.40
N SER A 20 1.94 -12.81 1.02
CA SER A 20 2.41 -14.11 1.51
C SER A 20 3.83 -14.46 1.02
N ASP A 21 4.24 -13.91 -0.12
CA ASP A 21 5.55 -14.07 -0.75
C ASP A 21 6.52 -12.97 -0.29
N ALA A 22 7.66 -13.38 0.27
CA ALA A 22 8.68 -12.45 0.77
C ALA A 22 9.48 -11.76 -0.33
N SER A 23 9.43 -12.28 -1.57
CA SER A 23 10.18 -11.75 -2.72
C SER A 23 9.46 -10.63 -3.46
N VAL A 24 8.16 -10.49 -3.23
CA VAL A 24 7.33 -9.47 -3.89
C VAL A 24 7.24 -8.23 -3.02
N HIS A 25 7.51 -7.09 -3.65
CA HIS A 25 7.42 -5.78 -3.04
C HIS A 25 6.49 -4.91 -3.87
N TYR A 26 5.65 -4.14 -3.19
CA TYR A 26 4.82 -3.12 -3.81
C TYR A 26 5.17 -1.74 -3.27
N LEU A 27 5.19 -0.76 -4.15
CA LEU A 27 5.29 0.66 -3.79
C LEU A 27 4.02 1.37 -4.24
N ILE A 28 3.26 1.90 -3.29
CA ILE A 28 2.04 2.65 -3.54
C ILE A 28 2.31 4.12 -3.22
N HIS A 29 2.13 5.01 -4.19
CA HIS A 29 2.13 6.44 -3.93
C HIS A 29 0.71 6.91 -3.69
N ALA A 30 0.40 7.34 -2.47
CA ALA A 30 -0.95 7.71 -2.08
C ALA A 30 -0.96 8.82 -1.03
N LYS A 31 -2.06 9.59 -0.99
CA LYS A 31 -2.41 10.32 0.24
C LYS A 31 -3.16 9.35 1.15
N TYR A 32 -2.66 9.16 2.37
CA TYR A 32 -3.25 8.26 3.36
C TYR A 32 -3.53 9.00 4.66
N PHE A 33 -4.32 8.38 5.52
CA PHE A 33 -4.58 8.86 6.87
C PHE A 33 -3.70 8.10 7.86
N PHE A 34 -2.99 8.83 8.71
CA PHE A 34 -2.24 8.32 9.85
C PHE A 34 -2.78 8.98 11.11
N TYR A 35 -3.38 8.20 12.01
CA TYR A 35 -4.11 8.71 13.18
C TYR A 35 -5.08 9.86 12.83
N ASP A 36 -5.93 9.63 11.82
CA ASP A 36 -6.93 10.58 11.30
C ASP A 36 -6.37 11.88 10.68
N ILE A 37 -5.05 12.02 10.60
CA ILE A 37 -4.38 13.11 9.88
C ILE A 37 -4.09 12.64 8.46
N GLN A 38 -4.62 13.38 7.47
CA GLN A 38 -4.33 13.10 6.07
C GLN A 38 -2.96 13.65 5.69
N MET A 39 -2.13 12.82 5.05
CA MET A 39 -0.89 13.28 4.43
C MET A 39 -1.15 14.33 3.35
N HIS A 40 -0.29 15.36 3.31
CA HIS A 40 -0.42 16.46 2.37
C HIS A 40 -0.10 16.02 0.94
N ASP A 41 0.99 15.27 0.78
CA ASP A 41 1.51 14.79 -0.49
C ASP A 41 1.25 13.30 -0.72
N TYR A 42 1.50 12.87 -1.96
CA TYR A 42 1.42 11.47 -2.34
C TYR A 42 2.69 10.75 -1.87
N GLU A 43 2.65 10.29 -0.64
CA GLU A 43 3.77 9.63 0.02
C GLU A 43 3.92 8.17 -0.45
N PRO A 44 5.17 7.67 -0.52
CA PRO A 44 5.43 6.28 -0.82
C PRO A 44 5.08 5.37 0.35
N ILE A 45 4.35 4.29 0.07
CA ILE A 45 3.99 3.25 1.03
C ILE A 45 4.55 1.93 0.49
N HIS A 46 5.53 1.39 1.21
CA HIS A 46 6.11 0.09 0.88
C HIS A 46 5.27 -1.02 1.51
N LEU A 47 4.78 -1.94 0.69
CA LEU A 47 4.10 -3.14 1.16
C LEU A 47 4.95 -4.37 0.79
N ASN A 48 5.27 -5.17 1.81
CA ASN A 48 5.83 -6.50 1.67
C ASN A 48 5.41 -7.34 2.89
N LYS A 49 5.76 -8.62 2.88
CA LYS A 49 5.50 -9.55 3.99
C LYS A 49 5.99 -9.05 5.35
N ASN A 50 7.10 -8.31 5.39
CA ASN A 50 7.77 -7.92 6.62
C ASN A 50 7.28 -6.57 7.19
N SER A 51 6.66 -5.73 6.37
CA SER A 51 6.15 -4.41 6.77
C SER A 51 4.68 -4.46 7.17
N ILE A 52 3.92 -5.45 6.70
CA ILE A 52 2.48 -5.56 6.90
C ILE A 52 2.10 -6.69 7.85
N LYS A 53 1.48 -6.34 8.98
CA LYS A 53 0.95 -7.31 9.95
C LYS A 53 -0.47 -7.74 9.62
N ARG A 54 -1.30 -6.82 9.12
CA ARG A 54 -2.69 -7.08 8.76
C ARG A 54 -3.19 -6.05 7.76
N VAL A 55 -4.03 -6.50 6.84
CA VAL A 55 -4.83 -5.64 5.96
C VAL A 55 -6.31 -5.85 6.24
N GLU A 56 -7.07 -4.77 6.23
CA GLU A 56 -8.53 -4.76 6.31
C GLU A 56 -9.08 -4.00 5.12
N LEU A 57 -9.97 -4.64 4.35
CA LEU A 57 -10.61 -4.01 3.20
C LEU A 57 -11.79 -3.16 3.66
N LEU A 58 -11.90 -1.95 3.09
CA LEU A 58 -12.99 -1.02 3.32
C LEU A 58 -13.75 -0.79 2.01
N ASN A 59 -14.91 -0.15 2.08
CA ASN A 59 -15.72 0.11 0.89
C ASN A 59 -15.03 1.05 -0.11
N ASP A 60 -14.18 1.97 0.35
CA ASP A 60 -13.54 3.02 -0.46
C ASP A 60 -12.01 3.03 -0.35
N GLY A 61 -11.42 1.99 0.23
CA GLY A 61 -9.99 1.86 0.45
C GLY A 61 -9.61 0.62 1.22
N PHE A 62 -8.48 0.68 1.89
CA PHE A 62 -8.03 -0.38 2.80
C PHE A 62 -7.21 0.21 3.94
N LYS A 63 -7.19 -0.51 5.05
CA LYS A 63 -6.40 -0.18 6.23
C LYS A 63 -5.26 -1.17 6.38
N CYS A 64 -4.05 -0.65 6.52
CA CYS A 64 -2.85 -1.45 6.77
C CYS A 64 -2.41 -1.24 8.21
N LYS A 65 -2.17 -2.34 8.93
CA LYS A 65 -1.46 -2.35 10.21
C LYS A 65 -0.01 -2.71 9.93
N MET A 66 0.89 -1.74 10.10
CA MET A 66 2.28 -1.79 9.65
C MET A 66 3.26 -1.87 10.83
N MET A 67 4.40 -2.51 10.61
CA MET A 67 5.52 -2.55 11.56
C MET A 67 6.56 -1.50 11.16
N LEU A 68 7.09 -0.73 12.13
CA LEU A 68 8.23 0.14 11.88
C LEU A 68 9.52 -0.69 11.82
N ASP A 69 10.29 -0.53 10.74
CA ASP A 69 11.60 -1.14 10.63
C ASP A 69 12.55 -0.53 11.68
N GLY A 70 13.15 -1.38 12.52
CA GLY A 70 14.23 -0.99 13.44
C GLY A 70 13.84 -0.63 14.87
N GLN A 71 12.57 -0.76 15.26
CA GLN A 71 12.14 -0.62 16.66
C GLN A 71 11.73 -1.96 17.26
N GLU A 72 11.67 -2.03 18.60
CA GLU A 72 11.20 -3.22 19.31
C GLU A 72 9.81 -3.64 18.77
N LYS A 73 9.54 -4.94 18.77
CA LYS A 73 8.42 -5.64 18.07
C LYS A 73 6.99 -5.10 18.32
N ASP A 74 6.84 -4.07 19.14
CA ASP A 74 5.58 -3.55 19.63
C ASP A 74 5.14 -2.23 18.96
N ASP A 75 6.02 -1.54 18.22
CA ASP A 75 5.66 -0.29 17.52
C ASP A 75 4.92 -0.57 16.21
N ILE A 76 3.62 -0.80 16.36
CA ILE A 76 2.69 -1.08 15.28
C ILE A 76 1.78 0.11 15.08
N PHE A 77 1.76 0.64 13.86
CA PHE A 77 0.88 1.75 13.49
C PHE A 77 -0.16 1.32 12.45
N SER A 78 -1.16 2.16 12.23
CA SER A 78 -2.18 1.92 11.20
C SER A 78 -2.30 3.11 10.27
N ILE A 79 -2.41 2.83 8.99
CA ILE A 79 -2.75 3.81 7.96
C ILE A 79 -4.01 3.39 7.22
N VAL A 80 -4.78 4.36 6.76
CA VAL A 80 -5.94 4.14 5.88
C VAL A 80 -5.64 4.76 4.52
N ILE A 81 -5.76 3.96 3.47
CA ILE A 81 -5.41 4.34 2.09
C ILE A 81 -6.70 4.31 1.25
N PRO A 82 -7.32 5.46 0.98
CA PRO A 82 -8.48 5.53 0.09
C PRO A 82 -8.08 5.30 -1.37
N PHE A 83 -8.82 4.47 -2.11
CA PHE A 83 -8.51 4.16 -3.51
C PHE A 83 -8.43 5.42 -4.41
N HIS A 84 -9.33 6.38 -4.17
CA HIS A 84 -9.36 7.62 -4.95
C HIS A 84 -8.12 8.49 -4.73
N LEU A 85 -7.38 8.30 -3.63
CA LEU A 85 -6.15 9.01 -3.29
C LEU A 85 -4.87 8.23 -3.63
N ILE A 86 -4.97 7.09 -4.32
CA ILE A 86 -3.82 6.40 -4.90
C ILE A 86 -3.47 7.05 -6.23
N ARG A 87 -2.20 7.41 -6.42
CA ARG A 87 -1.67 7.97 -7.65
C ARG A 87 -1.01 6.90 -8.52
N SER A 88 -0.19 6.03 -7.94
CA SER A 88 0.47 4.96 -8.66
C SER A 88 0.70 3.72 -7.79
N VAL A 89 0.82 2.58 -8.46
CA VAL A 89 1.18 1.29 -7.86
C VAL A 89 2.25 0.65 -8.74
N SER A 90 3.38 0.31 -8.12
CA SER A 90 4.49 -0.38 -8.78
C SER A 90 4.84 -1.67 -8.06
N ARG A 91 5.30 -2.67 -8.79
CA ARG A 91 5.75 -3.97 -8.29
C ARG A 91 7.25 -4.17 -8.55
N PHE A 92 7.89 -4.86 -7.61
CA PHE A 92 9.30 -5.25 -7.68
C PHE A 92 9.47 -6.68 -7.17
N TYR A 93 10.35 -7.45 -7.82
CA TYR A 93 10.65 -8.84 -7.46
C TYR A 93 11.95 -9.00 -6.65
N ARG A 94 12.60 -7.88 -6.32
CA ARG A 94 13.84 -7.83 -5.53
C ARG A 94 13.82 -6.60 -4.63
N SER A 95 14.43 -6.75 -3.45
CA SER A 95 14.56 -5.68 -2.45
C SER A 95 15.45 -4.51 -2.90
N GLU A 96 16.19 -4.66 -3.99
CA GLU A 96 17.01 -3.58 -4.58
C GLU A 96 16.18 -2.54 -5.34
N PHE A 97 14.84 -2.70 -5.41
CA PHE A 97 13.94 -1.83 -6.18
C PHE A 97 14.36 -1.63 -7.65
N LYS A 98 14.97 -2.67 -8.24
CA LYS A 98 15.30 -2.73 -9.66
C LYS A 98 14.20 -3.43 -10.45
N ASN A 99 14.12 -3.13 -11.74
CA ASN A 99 13.11 -3.67 -12.66
C ASN A 99 11.69 -3.36 -12.21
N GLU A 100 11.43 -2.07 -12.00
CA GLU A 100 10.09 -1.57 -11.67
C GLU A 100 9.09 -1.97 -12.74
N GLU A 101 7.98 -2.57 -12.31
CA GLU A 101 6.80 -2.78 -13.12
C GLU A 101 5.68 -1.87 -12.63
N THR A 102 5.40 -0.80 -13.36
CA THR A 102 4.26 0.08 -13.05
C THR A 102 2.96 -0.63 -13.43
N LEU A 103 2.14 -0.94 -12.43
CA LEU A 103 0.84 -1.62 -12.62
C LEU A 103 -0.30 -0.61 -12.80
N PHE A 104 -0.18 0.56 -12.16
CA PHE A 104 -1.18 1.61 -12.20
C PHE A 104 -0.53 2.98 -12.09
N SER A 105 -1.03 3.96 -12.85
CA SER A 105 -0.67 5.37 -12.70
C SER A 105 -1.82 6.26 -13.17
N LYS A 106 -2.13 7.30 -12.39
CA LYS A 106 -3.01 8.39 -12.81
C LYS A 106 -2.19 9.50 -13.46
N ALA A 107 -2.69 10.02 -14.57
CA ALA A 107 -2.18 11.22 -15.22
C ALA A 107 -2.26 12.44 -14.28
#